data_AF-A0A5Q0LNK0-F1
#
_entry.id   AF-A0A5Q0LNK0-F1
#
_cell.length_a   1.000
_cell.length_b   1.000
_cell.length_c   1.000
_cell.angle_alpha   90.00
_cell.angle_beta   90.00
_cell.angle_gamma   90.00
#
_symmetry.space_group_name_H-M   'P 1'
#
loop_
_entity.id
_entity.type
_entity.pdbx_description
1 polymer ?
#
loop_
_entity_poly.entity_id
_entity_poly.type
_entity_poly.pdbx_seq_one_letter_code
_entity_poly.pdbx_strand_id
1 'polypeptide(L)'
;MLGAPAALASAPGTTAARADTPDMAVVVAAGTGHTTLLHSGDRDFALLWRLLTPRFTGTERVPDAWAAGDYPPARATVIWGMTGVGGWPQTSRAPGGDVAMEREDQVFLAPDGTPWVRSDPSPDVADDDVRWHRAPRSVFDRLVEHGGPFGPGTPAVPSAERDTAPAESVKWAAAGLAVGLLVGAGGSRLIRRAAARHDTAGPPREPRQELIDL
;
A
#
# COMPACT_ATOMS: atom_id res chain seq x y z
N MET A 1 54.03 -37.72 1.96
CA MET A 1 53.23 -36.75 2.72
C MET A 1 52.85 -35.63 1.78
N LEU A 2 51.56 -35.56 1.41
CA LEU A 2 50.99 -34.58 0.48
C LEU A 2 50.66 -33.29 1.25
N GLY A 3 51.17 -32.14 0.78
CA GLY A 3 50.76 -30.82 1.25
C GLY A 3 49.66 -30.28 0.34
N ALA A 4 48.44 -30.20 0.85
CA ALA A 4 47.29 -29.64 0.12
C ALA A 4 47.35 -28.10 0.13
N PRO A 5 47.06 -27.41 -0.99
CA PRO A 5 46.84 -25.96 -0.96
C PRO A 5 45.47 -25.68 -0.35
N ALA A 6 45.44 -24.84 0.69
CA ALA A 6 44.21 -24.34 1.30
C ALA A 6 43.48 -23.45 0.29
N ALA A 7 42.34 -23.92 -0.21
CA ALA A 7 41.40 -23.10 -0.96
C ALA A 7 40.82 -22.04 -0.01
N LEU A 8 41.12 -20.77 -0.27
CA LEU A 8 40.39 -19.64 0.30
C LEU A 8 38.95 -19.73 -0.21
N ALA A 9 38.05 -20.26 0.63
CA ALA A 9 36.63 -20.19 0.39
C ALA A 9 36.21 -18.72 0.46
N SER A 10 36.01 -18.11 -0.71
CA SER A 10 35.30 -16.84 -0.83
C SER A 10 33.88 -17.06 -0.28
N ALA A 11 33.57 -16.45 0.86
CA ALA A 11 32.22 -16.45 1.39
C ALA A 11 31.27 -15.86 0.33
N PRO A 12 30.16 -16.52 -0.03
CA PRO A 12 29.18 -15.92 -0.92
C PRO A 12 28.60 -14.69 -0.23
N GLY A 13 28.73 -13.56 -0.93
CA GLY A 13 28.46 -12.23 -0.44
C GLY A 13 27.02 -12.03 0.01
N THR A 14 26.89 -11.18 1.04
CA THR A 14 25.69 -10.54 1.56
C THR A 14 24.92 -9.69 0.53
N THR A 15 25.31 -9.71 -0.74
CA THR A 15 24.79 -8.89 -1.84
C THR A 15 23.48 -9.42 -2.42
N ALA A 16 23.24 -10.73 -2.39
CA ALA A 16 22.03 -11.32 -2.97
C ALA A 16 20.75 -10.94 -2.18
N ALA A 17 20.84 -10.78 -0.86
CA ALA A 17 19.68 -10.42 -0.03
C ALA A 17 19.23 -8.95 -0.19
N ARG A 18 20.05 -8.10 -0.84
CA ARG A 18 19.69 -6.70 -1.14
C ARG A 18 18.90 -6.57 -2.44
N ALA A 19 19.00 -7.55 -3.34
CA ALA A 19 18.43 -7.47 -4.68
C ALA A 19 16.88 -7.53 -4.71
N ASP A 20 16.25 -8.14 -3.70
CA ASP A 20 14.79 -8.37 -3.68
C ASP A 20 14.04 -7.48 -2.65
N THR A 21 14.59 -6.31 -2.32
CA THR A 21 13.97 -5.38 -1.36
C THR A 21 13.56 -4.11 -2.12
N PRO A 22 12.31 -3.63 -2.01
CA PRO A 22 11.87 -2.37 -2.59
C PRO A 22 12.82 -1.22 -2.26
N ASP A 23 13.14 -0.39 -3.25
CA ASP A 23 14.01 0.79 -3.10
C ASP A 23 13.24 2.11 -3.18
N MET A 24 11.95 2.04 -3.49
CA MET A 24 11.04 3.19 -3.48
C MET A 24 9.66 2.82 -2.91
N ALA A 25 8.96 3.81 -2.39
CA ALA A 25 7.58 3.69 -1.93
C ALA A 25 6.79 4.92 -2.38
N VAL A 26 5.66 4.69 -3.04
CA VAL A 26 4.68 5.73 -3.35
C VAL A 26 3.59 5.67 -2.29
N VAL A 27 3.48 6.74 -1.48
CA VAL A 27 2.47 6.87 -0.44
C VAL A 27 1.36 7.78 -0.94
N VAL A 28 0.13 7.29 -0.94
CA VAL A 28 -1.08 8.05 -1.27
C VAL A 28 -1.84 8.29 0.03
N ALA A 29 -1.80 9.51 0.52
CA ALA A 29 -2.52 9.93 1.72
C ALA A 29 -4.04 9.92 1.47
N ALA A 30 -4.77 9.25 2.35
CA ALA A 30 -6.23 9.20 2.24
C ALA A 30 -6.86 10.55 2.59
N GLY A 31 -7.97 10.86 1.93
CA GLY A 31 -8.74 12.09 2.15
C GLY A 31 -8.21 13.33 1.41
N THR A 32 -6.89 13.46 1.23
CA THR A 32 -6.30 14.54 0.43
C THR A 32 -5.90 14.10 -0.98
N GLY A 33 -5.65 12.80 -1.18
CA GLY A 33 -5.07 12.27 -2.42
C GLY A 33 -3.64 12.75 -2.66
N HIS A 34 -2.99 13.33 -1.64
CA HIS A 34 -1.61 13.77 -1.74
C HIS A 34 -0.70 12.55 -1.90
N THR A 35 0.12 12.57 -2.94
CA THR A 35 1.06 11.49 -3.24
C THR A 35 2.48 11.94 -2.90
N THR A 36 3.17 11.15 -2.09
CA THR A 36 4.57 11.36 -1.72
C THR A 36 5.40 10.18 -2.21
N LEU A 37 6.52 10.47 -2.90
CA LEU A 37 7.50 9.46 -3.28
C LEU A 37 8.65 9.44 -2.26
N LEU A 38 8.94 8.26 -1.72
CA LEU A 38 10.03 8.01 -0.78
C LEU A 38 11.03 7.03 -1.39
N HIS A 39 12.32 7.21 -1.10
CA HIS A 39 13.39 6.34 -1.55
C HIS A 39 14.10 5.66 -0.38
N SER A 40 14.71 4.50 -0.65
CA SER A 40 15.62 3.82 0.27
C SER A 40 16.78 4.75 0.65
N GLY A 41 16.75 5.24 1.88
CA GLY A 41 17.70 6.22 2.41
C GLY A 41 17.00 7.35 3.15
N ASP A 42 15.72 7.59 2.81
CA ASP A 42 14.90 8.57 3.50
C ASP A 42 14.52 8.09 4.90
N ARG A 43 14.49 9.02 5.86
CA ARG A 43 14.07 8.74 7.24
C ARG A 43 12.65 8.16 7.27
N ASP A 44 11.75 8.74 6.48
CA ASP A 44 10.34 8.36 6.46
C ASP A 44 10.14 7.01 5.75
N PHE A 45 10.97 6.67 4.76
CA PHE A 45 11.01 5.32 4.20
C PHE A 45 11.34 4.28 5.26
N ALA A 46 12.36 4.54 6.10
CA ALA A 46 12.73 3.62 7.18
C ALA A 46 11.66 3.48 8.26
N LEU A 47 10.95 4.58 8.60
CA LEU A 47 9.81 4.53 9.52
C LEU A 47 8.63 3.76 8.91
N LEU A 48 8.34 3.99 7.64
CA LEU A 48 7.28 3.30 6.91
C LEU A 48 7.56 1.80 6.81
N TRP A 49 8.79 1.42 6.47
CA TRP A 49 9.23 0.03 6.45
C TRP A 49 9.03 -0.67 7.81
N ARG A 50 9.33 0.02 8.90
CA ARG A 50 9.10 -0.48 10.26
C ARG A 50 7.63 -0.57 10.65
N LEU A 51 6.79 0.32 10.12
CA LEU A 51 5.35 0.31 10.37
C LEU A 51 4.69 -0.87 9.66
N LEU A 52 4.97 -1.01 8.36
CA LEU A 52 4.28 -1.95 7.47
C LEU A 52 4.84 -3.35 7.49
N THR A 53 6.03 -3.53 8.09
CA THR A 53 6.72 -4.82 8.26
C THR A 53 6.59 -5.70 7.00
N PRO A 54 7.06 -5.26 5.83
CA PRO A 54 6.74 -5.90 4.54
C PRO A 54 7.22 -7.36 4.41
N ARG A 55 8.07 -7.83 5.32
CA ARG A 55 8.50 -9.24 5.42
C ARG A 55 7.58 -10.12 6.28
N PHE A 56 6.53 -9.56 6.87
CA PHE A 56 5.54 -10.31 7.60
C PHE A 56 4.72 -11.16 6.62
N THR A 57 4.77 -12.48 6.80
CA THR A 57 4.10 -13.45 5.93
C THR A 57 2.83 -14.05 6.53
N GLY A 58 2.54 -13.75 7.80
CA GLY A 58 1.35 -14.24 8.47
C GLY A 58 0.11 -13.42 8.14
N THR A 59 -1.00 -13.79 8.75
CA THR A 59 -2.16 -12.93 8.91
C THR A 59 -2.71 -13.05 10.33
N GLU A 60 -3.00 -11.92 10.95
CA GLU A 60 -3.72 -11.84 12.20
C GLU A 60 -5.23 -11.83 11.94
N ARG A 61 -5.98 -12.33 12.92
CA ARG A 61 -7.44 -12.21 12.90
C ARG A 61 -7.83 -10.74 13.14
N VAL A 62 -8.59 -10.19 12.21
CA VAL A 62 -9.23 -8.87 12.31
C VAL A 62 -10.56 -8.96 13.08
N PRO A 63 -11.12 -7.83 13.55
CA PRO A 63 -12.49 -7.79 14.06
C PRO A 63 -13.49 -8.40 13.05
N ASP A 64 -14.52 -9.08 13.55
CA ASP A 64 -15.49 -9.78 12.69
C ASP A 64 -16.17 -8.86 11.67
N ALA A 65 -16.45 -7.61 12.06
CA ALA A 65 -17.00 -6.59 11.16
C ALA A 65 -16.06 -6.32 9.96
N TRP A 66 -14.74 -6.30 10.18
CA TRP A 66 -13.76 -6.07 9.11
C TRP A 66 -13.65 -7.27 8.18
N ALA A 67 -13.77 -8.49 8.72
CA ALA A 67 -13.85 -9.70 7.92
C ALA A 67 -15.12 -9.71 7.03
N ALA A 68 -16.19 -9.04 7.45
CA ALA A 68 -17.40 -8.80 6.65
C ALA A 68 -17.27 -7.63 5.65
N GLY A 69 -16.13 -6.93 5.62
CA GLY A 69 -15.87 -5.79 4.75
C GLY A 69 -16.08 -4.42 5.41
N ASP A 70 -16.53 -4.38 6.67
CA ASP A 70 -16.83 -3.14 7.39
C ASP A 70 -15.60 -2.58 8.13
N TYR A 71 -14.48 -2.46 7.42
CA TYR A 71 -13.27 -1.79 7.95
C TYR A 71 -13.33 -0.27 7.74
N PRO A 72 -12.66 0.53 8.59
CA PRO A 72 -12.62 1.99 8.44
C PRO A 72 -11.93 2.37 7.12
N PRO A 73 -12.07 3.63 6.65
CA PRO A 73 -11.29 4.10 5.52
C PRO A 73 -9.79 3.98 5.81
N ALA A 74 -9.02 3.60 4.81
CA ALA A 74 -7.56 3.63 4.89
C ALA A 74 -7.09 5.06 5.21
N ARG A 75 -5.99 5.18 5.94
CA ARG A 75 -5.25 6.41 6.21
C ARG A 75 -4.25 6.73 5.12
N ALA A 76 -3.68 5.68 4.54
CA ALA A 76 -2.84 5.77 3.37
C ALA A 76 -2.79 4.43 2.64
N THR A 77 -2.53 4.49 1.35
CA THR A 77 -2.11 3.34 0.54
C THR A 77 -0.65 3.53 0.17
N VAL A 78 0.14 2.46 0.24
CA VAL A 78 1.57 2.45 -0.05
C VAL A 78 1.82 1.42 -1.13
N ILE A 79 2.38 1.87 -2.24
CA ILE A 79 2.80 1.01 -3.34
C ILE A 79 4.32 0.90 -3.28
N TRP A 80 4.81 -0.33 -3.12
CA TRP A 80 6.24 -0.62 -3.08
C TRP A 80 6.76 -0.88 -4.48
N GLY A 81 7.82 -0.18 -4.84
CA GLY A 81 8.46 -0.29 -6.15
C GLY A 81 9.93 -0.68 -6.05
N MET A 82 10.42 -1.27 -7.13
CA MET A 82 11.85 -1.46 -7.36
C MET A 82 12.25 -0.74 -8.64
N THR A 83 13.22 0.17 -8.55
CA THR A 83 13.81 0.82 -9.72
C THR A 83 14.89 -0.06 -10.36
N GLY A 84 15.16 0.18 -11.65
CA GLY A 84 16.24 -0.50 -12.36
C GLY A 84 15.99 -2.00 -12.53
N VAL A 85 14.72 -2.42 -12.58
CA VAL A 85 14.34 -3.79 -12.87
C VAL A 85 14.83 -4.11 -14.27
N GLY A 86 15.81 -5.01 -14.33
CA GLY A 86 16.59 -5.27 -15.54
C GLY A 86 18.07 -4.91 -15.43
N GLY A 87 18.59 -4.15 -14.48
CA GLY A 87 20.03 -3.86 -14.43
C GLY A 87 20.88 -4.96 -13.79
N TRP A 88 21.77 -5.65 -14.52
CA TRP A 88 22.93 -6.37 -13.92
C TRP A 88 23.94 -5.36 -13.34
N PRO A 89 24.66 -5.64 -12.23
CA PRO A 89 24.60 -6.82 -11.36
C PRO A 89 23.61 -6.76 -10.19
N GLN A 90 22.78 -5.72 -10.10
CA GLN A 90 21.86 -5.54 -8.97
C GLN A 90 20.60 -6.42 -9.09
N THR A 91 20.21 -6.79 -10.31
CA THR A 91 19.12 -7.73 -10.62
C THR A 91 19.58 -8.74 -11.70
N SER A 92 19.16 -9.99 -11.63
CA SER A 92 19.58 -11.07 -12.56
C SER A 92 18.99 -10.94 -14.00
N ARG A 93 18.77 -9.73 -14.55
CA ARG A 93 18.08 -9.47 -15.84
C ARG A 93 18.72 -8.30 -16.63
N ALA A 94 18.24 -7.98 -17.84
CA ALA A 94 18.86 -7.05 -18.82
C ALA A 94 18.34 -5.59 -18.75
N PRO A 95 19.19 -4.53 -18.89
CA PRO A 95 18.93 -3.19 -18.36
C PRO A 95 17.67 -2.52 -18.90
N GLY A 96 16.79 -2.06 -18.01
CA GLY A 96 15.59 -1.27 -18.35
C GLY A 96 15.37 -0.17 -17.31
N GLY A 97 14.85 0.98 -17.73
CA GLY A 97 14.37 2.04 -16.84
C GLY A 97 13.02 1.72 -16.18
N ASP A 98 12.72 0.42 -16.07
CA ASP A 98 11.43 -0.10 -15.68
C ASP A 98 11.31 -0.15 -14.15
N VAL A 99 10.08 0.03 -13.68
CA VAL A 99 9.72 -0.09 -12.27
C VAL A 99 8.80 -1.29 -12.13
N ALA A 100 9.16 -2.25 -11.29
CA ALA A 100 8.24 -3.29 -10.87
C ALA A 100 7.44 -2.82 -9.65
N MET A 101 6.13 -3.03 -9.68
CA MET A 101 5.27 -2.90 -8.50
C MET A 101 5.17 -4.29 -7.88
N GLU A 102 5.62 -4.41 -6.64
CA GLU A 102 5.74 -5.73 -5.99
C GLU A 102 4.65 -5.94 -4.94
N ARG A 103 4.14 -4.86 -4.34
CA ARG A 103 3.27 -4.98 -3.15
C ARG A 103 2.48 -3.70 -2.89
N GLU A 104 1.25 -3.88 -2.43
CA GLU A 104 0.42 -2.81 -1.89
C GLU A 104 0.20 -3.01 -0.39
N ASP A 105 0.34 -1.94 0.40
CA ASP A 105 -0.12 -1.90 1.79
C ASP A 105 -1.14 -0.78 1.99
N GLN A 106 -2.10 -1.03 2.88
CA GLN A 106 -3.05 -0.04 3.34
C GLN A 106 -2.98 0.06 4.86
N VAL A 107 -2.91 1.28 5.38
CA VAL A 107 -2.88 1.56 6.82
C VAL A 107 -4.27 1.93 7.30
N PHE A 108 -4.74 1.28 8.35
CA PHE A 108 -6.02 1.55 8.98
C PHE A 108 -5.83 1.95 10.43
N LEU A 109 -6.78 2.71 10.98
CA LEU A 109 -6.81 3.02 12.39
C LEU A 109 -8.13 2.54 13.00
N ALA A 110 -8.03 1.55 13.90
CA ALA A 110 -9.18 1.04 14.61
C ALA A 110 -9.72 2.11 15.60
N PRO A 111 -10.99 1.99 16.05
CA PRO A 111 -11.59 2.95 16.99
C PRO A 111 -10.86 3.07 18.34
N ASP A 112 -10.17 2.01 18.76
CA ASP A 112 -9.33 1.97 19.97
C ASP A 112 -7.96 2.64 19.77
N GLY A 113 -7.69 3.15 18.57
CA GLY A 113 -6.41 3.76 18.19
C GLY A 113 -5.35 2.75 17.74
N THR A 114 -5.63 1.46 17.67
CA THR A 114 -4.67 0.47 17.18
C THR A 114 -4.48 0.63 15.66
N PRO A 115 -3.25 0.85 15.16
CA PRO A 115 -3.01 0.84 13.73
C PRO A 115 -2.93 -0.59 13.20
N TRP A 116 -3.56 -0.80 12.05
CA TRP A 116 -3.59 -2.07 11.33
C TRP A 116 -3.06 -1.88 9.93
N VAL A 117 -2.46 -2.93 9.39
CA VAL A 117 -1.96 -2.96 8.02
C VAL A 117 -2.62 -4.12 7.30
N ARG A 118 -3.21 -3.81 6.15
CA ARG A 118 -3.68 -4.77 5.15
C ARG A 118 -2.67 -4.79 4.03
N SER A 119 -2.17 -5.96 3.69
CA SER A 119 -1.13 -6.15 2.70
C SER A 119 -1.60 -7.06 1.60
N ASP A 120 -1.33 -6.65 0.37
CA ASP A 120 -1.49 -7.45 -0.84
C ASP A 120 -0.08 -7.65 -1.45
N PRO A 121 0.53 -8.83 -1.27
CA PRO A 121 1.88 -9.13 -1.78
C PRO A 121 1.97 -9.30 -3.29
N SER A 122 0.87 -9.35 -4.04
CA SER A 122 0.88 -9.57 -5.49
C SER A 122 -0.32 -8.87 -6.12
N PRO A 123 -0.39 -7.53 -6.05
CA PRO A 123 -1.57 -6.77 -6.47
C PRO A 123 -1.87 -6.84 -7.97
N ASP A 124 -0.92 -7.32 -8.78
CA ASP A 124 -1.06 -7.59 -10.20
C ASP A 124 -1.69 -8.96 -10.50
N VAL A 125 -1.73 -9.85 -9.50
CA VAL A 125 -2.37 -11.16 -9.56
C VAL A 125 -3.76 -11.06 -8.93
N ALA A 126 -4.79 -11.51 -9.66
CA ALA A 126 -6.14 -11.58 -9.11
C ALA A 126 -6.28 -12.81 -8.17
N ASP A 127 -5.69 -12.71 -6.99
CA ASP A 127 -5.85 -13.65 -5.89
C ASP A 127 -6.48 -12.98 -4.65
N ASP A 128 -6.70 -13.77 -3.61
CA ASP A 128 -7.24 -13.32 -2.32
C ASP A 128 -6.16 -13.39 -1.21
N ASP A 129 -4.86 -13.29 -1.53
CA ASP A 129 -3.75 -13.34 -0.54
C ASP A 129 -3.59 -12.00 0.20
N VAL A 130 -4.66 -11.62 0.89
CA VAL A 130 -4.72 -10.43 1.72
C VAL A 130 -4.30 -10.77 3.14
N ARG A 131 -3.28 -10.07 3.62
CA ARG A 131 -2.70 -10.31 4.95
C ARG A 131 -2.94 -9.14 5.88
N TRP A 132 -3.33 -9.42 7.10
CA TRP A 132 -3.55 -8.41 8.13
C TRP A 132 -2.54 -8.53 9.26
N HIS A 133 -2.09 -7.40 9.80
CA HIS A 133 -1.35 -7.39 11.05
C HIS A 133 -1.49 -6.07 11.79
N ARG A 134 -1.24 -6.11 13.10
CA ARG A 134 -1.14 -4.89 13.89
C ARG A 134 0.21 -4.22 13.66
N ALA A 135 0.18 -2.90 13.59
CA ALA A 135 1.39 -2.10 13.49
C ALA A 135 1.76 -1.47 14.85
N PRO A 136 3.04 -1.13 15.07
CA PRO A 136 3.44 -0.45 16.30
C PRO A 136 2.89 0.99 16.36
N ARG A 137 2.05 1.28 17.36
CA ARG A 137 1.44 2.62 17.54
C ARG A 137 2.46 3.75 17.60
N SER A 138 3.57 3.56 18.32
CA SER A 138 4.62 4.57 18.45
C SER A 138 5.41 4.85 17.16
N VAL A 139 5.33 3.97 16.15
CA VAL A 139 5.89 4.22 14.82
C VAL A 139 4.88 5.00 13.97
N PHE A 140 3.60 4.64 14.08
CA PHE A 140 2.50 5.36 13.43
C PHE A 140 2.46 6.83 13.88
N ASP A 141 2.48 7.08 15.19
CA ASP A 141 2.44 8.45 15.73
C ASP A 141 3.61 9.30 15.23
N ARG A 142 4.82 8.73 15.18
CA ARG A 142 6.00 9.44 14.67
C ARG A 142 5.89 9.83 13.20
N LEU A 143 5.25 8.99 12.38
CA LEU A 143 4.96 9.29 10.97
C LEU A 143 3.93 10.42 10.82
N VAL A 144 2.99 10.55 11.75
CA VAL A 144 1.92 11.55 11.71
C VAL A 144 2.33 12.89 12.32
N GLU A 145 3.09 12.90 13.42
CA GLU A 145 3.45 14.09 14.21
C GLU A 145 4.21 15.17 13.43
N HIS A 146 4.88 14.83 12.32
CA HIS A 146 5.73 15.74 11.56
C HIS A 146 5.11 16.21 10.23
N GLY A 147 3.80 15.99 10.03
CA GLY A 147 3.18 16.17 8.73
C GLY A 147 3.77 15.23 7.68
N GLY A 148 4.17 14.02 8.11
CA GLY A 148 4.84 13.03 7.29
C GLY A 148 3.96 12.49 6.15
N PRO A 149 4.34 11.36 5.54
CA PRO A 149 3.84 10.96 4.21
C PRO A 149 2.33 10.66 4.14
N PHE A 150 1.61 10.67 5.27
CA PHE A 150 0.14 10.54 5.31
C PHE A 150 -0.60 11.89 5.19
N GLY A 151 0.12 12.98 4.94
CA GLY A 151 -0.43 14.30 4.66
C GLY A 151 -0.94 15.07 5.88
N PRO A 152 -1.18 16.39 5.74
CA PRO A 152 -1.71 17.21 6.81
C PRO A 152 -3.18 16.87 7.10
N GLY A 153 -3.53 16.71 8.39
CA GLY A 153 -4.92 16.56 8.81
C GLY A 153 -5.38 15.13 9.09
N THR A 154 -4.49 14.15 9.22
CA THR A 154 -4.84 12.89 9.91
C THR A 154 -4.93 13.18 11.42
N PRO A 155 -6.11 13.25 12.04
CA PRO A 155 -6.17 13.51 13.47
C PRO A 155 -5.56 12.32 14.21
N ALA A 156 -4.48 12.57 14.96
CA ALA A 156 -4.06 11.66 16.01
C ALA A 156 -5.26 11.50 16.96
N VAL A 157 -5.78 10.28 17.10
CA VAL A 157 -6.76 10.00 18.16
C VAL A 157 -6.05 10.30 19.48
N PRO A 158 -6.56 11.21 20.34
CA PRO A 158 -5.95 11.48 21.62
C PRO A 158 -5.91 10.19 22.44
N SER A 159 -4.76 9.86 23.00
CA SER A 159 -4.62 8.76 23.96
C SER A 159 -5.66 8.96 25.06
N ALA A 160 -6.56 7.98 25.22
CA ALA A 160 -7.52 7.99 26.30
C ALA A 160 -6.77 7.82 27.64
N GLU A 161 -6.35 8.93 28.22
CA GLU A 161 -5.99 9.01 29.62
C GLU A 161 -7.24 8.66 30.42
N ARG A 162 -7.15 7.58 31.21
CA ARG A 162 -8.24 7.16 32.08
C ARG A 162 -8.37 8.17 33.21
N ASP A 163 -9.23 9.15 33.03
CA ASP A 163 -9.78 9.90 34.15
C ASP A 163 -11.28 9.66 34.25
N THR A 164 -11.63 9.03 35.37
CA THR A 164 -12.98 8.78 35.86
C THR A 164 -13.60 10.08 36.39
N ALA A 165 -14.66 10.59 35.75
CA ALA A 165 -15.74 11.35 36.39
C ALA A 165 -16.90 11.64 35.41
N PRO A 166 -18.14 11.87 35.91
CA PRO A 166 -19.36 11.52 35.18
C PRO A 166 -20.09 12.69 34.50
N ALA A 167 -20.93 12.31 33.53
CA ALA A 167 -22.07 13.03 32.95
C ALA A 167 -21.79 14.39 32.31
N GLU A 168 -21.95 14.45 30.98
CA GLU A 168 -22.96 15.32 30.37
C GLU A 168 -23.14 14.98 28.88
N SER A 169 -24.28 14.35 28.62
CA SER A 169 -24.83 14.08 27.30
C SER A 169 -25.24 15.39 26.62
N VAL A 170 -24.51 15.86 25.60
CA VAL A 170 -24.94 17.00 24.78
C VAL A 170 -24.63 16.80 23.29
N LYS A 171 -25.73 16.55 22.55
CA LYS A 171 -26.08 17.08 21.22
C LYS A 171 -24.98 17.22 20.15
N TRP A 172 -24.66 16.14 19.44
CA TRP A 172 -24.30 16.22 18.01
C TRP A 172 -24.94 15.14 17.12
N ALA A 173 -25.85 14.33 17.65
CA ALA A 173 -26.53 13.28 16.88
C ALA A 173 -27.74 13.76 16.04
N ALA A 174 -28.05 15.06 16.01
CA ALA A 174 -29.29 15.57 15.40
C ALA A 174 -29.11 16.47 14.16
N ALA A 175 -27.88 16.76 13.69
CA ALA A 175 -27.66 17.67 12.57
C ALA A 175 -27.39 16.97 11.20
N GLY A 176 -27.27 15.65 11.16
CA GLY A 176 -26.96 14.89 9.93
C GLY A 176 -28.10 14.06 9.33
N LEU A 177 -29.26 13.97 10.00
CA LEU A 177 -30.36 13.05 9.63
C LEU A 177 -31.59 13.73 9.01
N ALA A 178 -31.49 15.00 8.60
CA ALA A 178 -32.61 15.75 8.03
C ALA A 178 -32.47 16.14 6.54
N VAL A 179 -31.38 15.76 5.85
CA VAL A 179 -31.22 16.02 4.40
C VAL A 179 -31.45 14.76 3.53
N GLY A 180 -31.53 13.57 4.14
CA GLY A 180 -31.59 12.29 3.41
C GLY A 180 -32.98 11.75 3.06
N LEU A 181 -34.09 12.47 3.30
CA LEU A 181 -35.44 11.87 3.28
C LEU A 181 -36.48 12.59 2.41
N LEU A 182 -36.06 13.21 1.28
CA LEU A 182 -36.98 13.76 0.27
C LEU A 182 -36.60 13.53 -1.21
N VAL A 183 -35.71 12.59 -1.51
CA VAL A 183 -35.53 12.04 -2.87
C VAL A 183 -35.50 10.51 -2.71
N GLY A 184 -36.63 9.83 -2.70
CA GLY A 184 -37.59 9.80 -3.80
C GLY A 184 -37.47 8.41 -4.42
N ALA A 185 -38.39 7.53 -4.04
CA ALA A 185 -38.47 6.14 -4.42
C ALA A 185 -38.47 5.96 -5.96
N GLY A 186 -37.65 5.03 -6.46
CA GLY A 186 -37.73 4.53 -7.84
C GLY A 186 -36.37 4.16 -8.41
N GLY A 187 -36.09 2.86 -8.54
CA GLY A 187 -34.92 2.42 -9.32
C GLY A 187 -34.21 1.14 -8.85
N SER A 188 -34.90 0.21 -8.20
CA SER A 188 -34.40 -1.16 -8.21
C SER A 188 -34.59 -1.75 -9.62
N ARG A 189 -33.52 -2.35 -10.14
CA ARG A 189 -33.32 -2.93 -11.48
C ARG A 189 -32.66 -1.97 -12.48
N LEU A 190 -31.37 -2.18 -12.72
CA LEU A 190 -30.78 -2.50 -14.03
C LEU A 190 -29.23 -2.49 -13.92
N ILE A 191 -28.64 -3.55 -13.36
CA ILE A 191 -27.25 -3.92 -13.67
C ILE A 191 -27.28 -5.35 -14.20
N ARG A 192 -27.76 -5.49 -15.44
CA ARG A 192 -27.59 -6.70 -16.25
C ARG A 192 -27.79 -6.37 -17.72
N ARG A 193 -26.74 -5.84 -18.36
CA ARG A 193 -26.35 -6.07 -19.77
C ARG A 193 -25.34 -5.02 -20.21
N ALA A 194 -24.07 -5.37 -20.17
CA ALA A 194 -23.04 -4.76 -21.01
C ALA A 194 -21.93 -5.78 -21.35
N ALA A 195 -22.30 -7.06 -21.51
CA ALA A 195 -21.48 -8.08 -22.13
C ALA A 195 -22.20 -8.55 -23.38
N ALA A 196 -21.95 -7.85 -24.49
CA ALA A 196 -22.14 -8.24 -25.89
C ALA A 196 -22.37 -6.97 -26.74
N ARG A 197 -21.27 -6.42 -27.26
CA ARG A 197 -21.12 -5.74 -28.57
C ARG A 197 -19.89 -4.83 -28.55
N HIS A 198 -18.72 -5.42 -28.81
CA HIS A 198 -17.78 -4.89 -29.78
C HIS A 198 -16.72 -5.95 -30.14
N ASP A 199 -17.18 -7.07 -30.70
CA ASP A 199 -16.38 -7.73 -31.73
C ASP A 199 -16.50 -6.89 -33.00
N THR A 200 -15.58 -5.94 -33.17
CA THR A 200 -15.09 -5.40 -34.45
C THR A 200 -14.15 -4.22 -34.15
N ALA A 201 -12.91 -4.54 -33.78
CA ALA A 201 -11.78 -3.63 -33.93
C ALA A 201 -10.57 -4.51 -34.27
N GLY A 202 -10.26 -4.62 -35.56
CA GLY A 202 -9.04 -5.29 -36.02
C GLY A 202 -7.79 -4.56 -35.51
N PRO A 203 -6.62 -5.24 -35.52
CA PRO A 203 -5.39 -4.68 -34.96
C PRO A 203 -4.98 -3.38 -35.66
N PRO A 204 -4.39 -2.41 -34.93
CA PRO A 204 -3.98 -1.13 -35.48
C PRO A 204 -2.92 -1.34 -36.59
N ARG A 205 -3.12 -0.70 -37.74
CA ARG A 205 -2.15 -0.69 -38.85
C ARG A 205 -1.00 0.24 -38.48
N GLU A 206 0.22 -0.30 -38.46
CA GLU A 206 1.46 0.49 -38.33
C GLU A 206 1.65 1.43 -39.54
N PRO A 207 2.17 2.66 -39.34
CA PRO A 207 2.54 3.53 -40.44
C PRO A 207 3.81 3.00 -41.11
N ARG A 208 3.73 2.71 -42.41
CA ARG A 208 4.88 2.32 -43.23
C ARG A 208 5.82 3.52 -43.35
N GLN A 209 7.02 3.39 -42.80
CA GLN A 209 8.13 4.31 -43.04
C GLN A 209 8.55 4.16 -44.52
N GLU A 210 8.31 5.17 -45.33
CA GLU A 210 8.91 5.27 -46.67
C GLU A 210 10.38 5.69 -46.51
N LEU A 211 11.30 4.85 -46.98
CA LEU A 211 12.70 5.21 -47.14
C LEU A 211 12.77 6.26 -48.26
N ILE A 212 13.09 7.51 -47.92
CA ILE A 212 13.50 8.52 -48.89
C ILE A 212 14.96 8.23 -49.22
N ASP A 213 15.23 7.73 -50.43
CA ASP A 213 16.56 7.78 -51.03
C ASP A 213 16.87 9.26 -51.37
N LEU A 214 17.92 9.80 -50.77
CA LEU A 214 18.60 11.03 -51.17
C LEU A 214 20.10 10.83 -51.11
#